data_AF-A0A529MES2-F1
#
_entry.id   AF-A0A529MES2-F1
#
_cell.length_a   1.000
_cell.length_b   1.000
_cell.length_c   1.000
_cell.angle_alpha   90.00
_cell.angle_beta   90.00
_cell.angle_gamma   90.00
#
_symmetry.space_group_name_H-M   'P 1'
#
loop_
_entity.id
_entity.type
_entity.pdbx_description
1 polymer ?
#
loop_
_entity_poly.entity_id
_entity_poly.type
_entity_poly.pdbx_seq_one_letter_code
_entity_poly.pdbx_strand_id
1 'polypeptide(L)' 'MYTNTLSFGLDPDIEALRDTVRRFAQDRIAPIAAEIDRSNEFPAHLWGELGELGL' A
#
# COMPACT_ATOMS: atom_id res chain seq x y z
N MET A 1 11.66 -0.67 10.10
CA MET A 1 10.29 -1.15 9.79
C MET A 1 10.00 -2.35 10.67
N TYR A 2 8.97 -2.30 11.51
CA TYR A 2 8.52 -3.46 12.27
C TYR A 2 7.70 -4.37 11.36
N THR A 3 8.10 -5.63 11.21
CA THR A 3 7.45 -6.59 10.32
C THR A 3 6.67 -7.68 11.06
N ASN A 4 6.81 -7.73 12.39
CA ASN A 4 6.11 -8.70 13.22
C ASN A 4 4.73 -8.15 13.62
N THR A 5 3.69 -8.88 13.25
CA THR A 5 2.28 -8.55 13.54
C THR A 5 1.59 -9.80 14.09
N LEU A 6 0.48 -9.61 14.81
CA LEU A 6 -0.35 -10.73 15.23
C LEU A 6 -0.90 -11.46 14.00
N SER A 7 -0.64 -12.77 13.91
CA SER A 7 -1.25 -13.61 12.87
C SER A 7 -2.67 -13.99 13.31
N PHE A 8 -3.64 -13.74 12.43
CA PHE A 8 -5.06 -14.02 12.68
C PHE A 8 -5.55 -15.30 12.00
N GLY A 9 -4.67 -16.05 11.33
CA GLY A 9 -5.04 -17.25 10.58
C GLY A 9 -5.99 -16.96 9.42
N LEU A 10 -5.72 -15.89 8.66
CA LEU A 10 -6.52 -15.54 7.48
C LEU A 10 -6.25 -16.55 6.34
N ASP A 11 -7.19 -16.60 5.40
CA ASP A 11 -7.04 -17.41 4.20
C ASP A 11 -5.77 -17.03 3.41
N PRO A 12 -5.03 -17.99 2.82
CA PRO A 12 -3.83 -17.71 2.03
C PRO A 12 -4.00 -16.61 0.98
N ASP A 13 -5.16 -16.51 0.34
CA ASP A 13 -5.42 -15.47 -0.67
C ASP A 13 -5.43 -14.06 -0.04
N ILE A 14 -5.94 -13.93 1.19
CA ILE A 14 -5.96 -12.67 1.93
C ILE A 14 -4.56 -12.29 2.40
N GLU A 15 -3.75 -13.25 2.85
CA GLU A 15 -2.36 -12.98 3.22
C GLU A 15 -1.52 -12.56 1.99
N ALA A 16 -1.74 -13.19 0.84
CA ALA A 16 -1.10 -12.80 -0.42
C ALA A 16 -1.50 -11.38 -0.86
N LEU A 17 -2.79 -11.04 -0.75
CA LEU A 17 -3.28 -9.69 -1.00
C LEU A 17 -2.62 -8.67 -0.06
N ARG A 18 -2.58 -8.97 1.24
CA ARG A 18 -1.95 -8.10 2.24
C ARG A 18 -0.48 -7.85 1.93
N ASP A 19 0.26 -8.88 1.52
CA ASP A 19 1.68 -8.73 1.17
C ASP A 19 1.87 -7.90 -0.09
N THR A 20 1.01 -8.06 -1.09
CA THR A 20 1.03 -7.27 -2.33
C THR A 20 0.79 -5.78 -2.04
N VAL A 21 -0.30 -5.48 -1.32
CA VAL A 21 -0.66 -4.10 -0.95
C VAL A 21 0.41 -3.48 -0.04
N ARG A 22 0.98 -4.25 0.89
CA ARG A 22 2.04 -3.78 1.78
C ARG A 22 3.28 -3.35 1.00
N ARG A 23 3.72 -4.14 0.01
CA ARG A 23 4.86 -3.77 -0.85
C ARG A 23 4.57 -2.50 -1.64
N PHE A 24 3.42 -2.44 -2.31
CA PHE A 24 3.00 -1.23 -3.03
C PHE A 24 2.99 0.01 -2.13
N ALA A 25 2.42 -0.10 -0.93
CA ALA A 25 2.38 1.01 0.01
C ALA A 25 3.78 1.46 0.47
N GLN A 26 4.71 0.52 0.67
CA GLN A 26 6.09 0.86 1.07
C GLN A 26 6.87 1.51 -0.06
N ASP A 27 6.72 1.01 -1.28
CA ASP A 27 7.53 1.43 -2.42
C ASP A 27 6.98 2.67 -3.13
N ARG A 28 5.66 2.86 -3.12
CA ARG A 28 4.98 3.90 -3.91
C ARG A 28 4.32 4.97 -3.05
N ILE A 29 3.62 4.59 -1.98
CA ILE A 29 2.83 5.54 -1.15
C ILE A 29 3.69 6.21 -0.08
N ALA A 30 4.41 5.43 0.73
CA ALA A 30 5.18 5.94 1.86
C ALA A 30 6.20 7.04 1.51
N PRO A 31 6.92 6.98 0.36
CA PRO A 31 7.88 8.03 0.00
C PRO A 31 7.24 9.41 -0.25
N ILE A 32 5.99 9.47 -0.71
CA ILE A 32 5.30 10.71 -1.09
C ILE A 32 4.29 11.18 -0.02
N ALA A 33 4.04 10.39 1.02
CA ALA A 33 3.03 10.68 2.04
C ALA A 33 3.21 12.06 2.71
N ALA A 34 4.45 12.43 3.06
CA ALA A 34 4.74 13.72 3.70
C ALA A 34 4.65 14.92 2.73
N GLU A 35 4.77 14.68 1.43
CA GLU A 35 4.54 15.73 0.42
C GLU A 35 3.05 15.97 0.24
N ILE A 36 2.27 14.89 0.11
CA ILE A 36 0.80 14.93 -0.01
C ILE A 36 0.17 15.68 1.17
N ASP A 37 0.64 15.41 2.39
CA ASP A 37 0.18 16.12 3.59
C ASP A 37 0.46 17.63 3.50
N ARG A 38 1.67 18.01 3.07
CA ARG A 38 2.06 19.42 2.95
C ARG A 38 1.34 20.15 1.81
N SER A 39 1.11 19.48 0.68
CA SER A 39 0.45 20.08 -0.48
C SER A 39 -1.07 20.07 -0.36
N ASN A 40 -1.62 19.19 0.49
CA ASN A 40 -3.05 18.91 0.59
C ASN A 40 -3.66 18.55 -0.78
N GLU A 41 -2.88 17.87 -1.63
CA GLU A 41 -3.27 17.46 -2.97
C GLU A 41 -3.13 15.95 -3.12
N PHE A 42 -4.17 15.33 -3.70
CA PHE A 42 -4.15 13.90 -3.96
C PHE A 42 -3.27 13.56 -5.17
N PRO A 43 -2.37 12.55 -5.08
CA PRO A 43 -1.50 12.14 -6.18
C PRO A 43 -2.27 11.32 -7.24
N ALA A 44 -2.82 11.99 -8.26
CA ALA A 44 -3.67 11.34 -9.28
C ALA A 44 -3.01 10.17 -10.04
N HIS A 45 -1.68 10.14 -10.15
CA HIS A 45 -0.95 9.06 -10.82
C HIS A 45 -1.12 7.69 -10.12
N LEU A 46 -1.40 7.67 -8.81
CA LEU A 46 -1.61 6.42 -8.07
C LEU A 46 -2.82 5.63 -8.58
N TRP A 47 -3.82 6.28 -9.21
CA TRP A 47 -4.98 5.57 -9.75
C TRP A 47 -4.62 4.58 -10.85
N GLY A 48 -3.68 4.93 -11.73
CA GLY A 48 -3.20 4.03 -12.77
C GLY A 48 -2.51 2.80 -12.18
N GLU A 49 -1.63 3.03 -11.22
CA GLU A 49 -0.85 1.97 -10.58
C GLU A 49 -1.72 1.02 -9.75
N LEU A 50 -2.71 1.56 -9.03
CA LEU A 50 -3.70 0.75 -8.31
C LEU A 50 -4.53 -0.11 -9.27
N GLY A 51 -4.96 0.46 -10.41
CA GLY A 51 -5.69 -0.27 -11.43
C GLY A 51 -4.88 -1.41 -12.07
N GLU A 52 -3.58 -1.20 -12.30
CA GLU A 52 -2.67 -2.26 -12.79
C GLU A 52 -2.52 -3.41 -11.80
N LEU A 53 -2.62 -3.14 -10.49
CA LEU A 53 -2.60 -4.15 -9.44
C LEU A 53 -3.97 -4.83 -9.22
N GLY A 54 -5.04 -4.34 -9.86
CA GLY A 54 -6.40 -4.83 -9.67
C GLY A 54 -7.00 -4.47 -8.31
N LEU A 55 -6.61 -3.33 -7.73
CA LEU A 55 -7.08 -2.80 -6.44
C LEU A 55 -8.23 -1.80 -6.59
#